data_AF-A0A920RBR5-F1
#
_entry.id   AF-A0A920RBR5-F1
#
_cell.length_a   1.000
_cell.length_b   1.000
_cell.length_c   1.000
_cell.angle_alpha   90.00
_cell.angle_beta   90.00
_cell.angle_gamma   90.00
#
_symmetry.space_group_name_H-M   'P 1'
#
loop_
_entity.id
_entity.type
_entity.pdbx_description
1 polymer ?
#
loop_
_entity_poly.entity_id
_entity_poly.type
_entity_poly.pdbx_seq_one_letter_code
_entity_poly.pdbx_strand_id
1 'polypeptide(L)'
;MAVLFGDACGAVVIEATDEETGLLAANIGCESDAKYAIQITNLGSAYSRMTDDFLYVDWNFEGQEVFKRAVRAMAQACGNVLEQQGLSIADVDLVVPHQANKRILDALAKKVGLDEDRVFINVHKYGNTSAGTIPVALTEALEENKIKPGGHVLMASFGPDLPGEQVWLSGLIELHLSSNPTRVCLLATRLRLKSLKNKLSAARKELKQPLSFYCIML
;
A
#
# COMPACT_ATOMS: atom_id res chain seq x y z
N MET A 1 -15.06 -7.77 4.78
CA MET A 1 -13.63 -7.41 4.58
C MET A 1 -12.83 -8.38 3.72
N ALA A 2 -13.06 -9.70 3.78
CA ALA A 2 -12.21 -10.73 3.14
C ALA A 2 -12.08 -10.66 1.60
N VAL A 3 -12.77 -9.73 0.93
CA VAL A 3 -12.72 -9.54 -0.53
C VAL A 3 -11.80 -8.39 -0.96
N LEU A 4 -11.37 -7.53 -0.02
CA LEU A 4 -10.51 -6.37 -0.31
C LEU A 4 -9.11 -6.53 0.27
N PHE A 5 -8.97 -7.06 1.49
CA PHE A 5 -7.70 -7.12 2.20
C PHE A 5 -7.08 -8.52 2.17
N GLY A 6 -5.75 -8.55 2.23
CA GLY A 6 -4.97 -9.76 2.42
C GLY A 6 -3.75 -9.51 3.28
N ASP A 7 -2.95 -10.56 3.49
CA ASP A 7 -1.74 -10.50 4.30
C ASP A 7 -0.51 -10.79 3.43
N ALA A 8 0.45 -9.87 3.41
CA ALA A 8 1.76 -10.05 2.79
C ALA A 8 2.78 -9.10 3.42
N CYS A 9 4.07 -9.44 3.34
CA CYS A 9 5.18 -8.63 3.83
C CYS A 9 6.23 -8.50 2.72
N GLY A 10 6.85 -7.33 2.63
CA GLY A 10 8.07 -7.12 1.86
C GLY A 10 9.03 -6.27 2.70
N ALA A 11 10.32 -6.36 2.40
CA ALA A 11 11.35 -5.63 3.12
C ALA A 11 12.41 -5.12 2.14
N VAL A 12 13.07 -4.03 2.52
CA VAL A 12 14.21 -3.46 1.82
C VAL A 12 15.40 -3.36 2.78
N VAL A 13 16.60 -3.53 2.25
CA VAL A 13 17.85 -3.25 2.97
C VAL A 13 18.45 -2.01 2.34
N ILE A 14 18.79 -1.04 3.17
CA ILE A 14 19.39 0.23 2.75
C ILE A 14 20.81 0.27 3.30
N GLU A 15 21.75 0.65 2.44
CA GLU A 15 23.16 0.82 2.76
C GLU A 15 23.57 2.25 2.45
N ALA A 16 24.43 2.83 3.28
CA ALA A 16 24.98 4.16 3.02
C ALA A 16 25.94 4.11 1.82
N THR A 17 25.93 5.16 1.01
CA THR A 17 26.78 5.29 -0.18
C THR A 17 27.07 6.76 -0.46
N ASP A 18 28.18 7.03 -1.14
CA ASP A 18 28.54 8.37 -1.64
C ASP A 18 27.91 8.68 -3.02
N GLU A 19 27.30 7.66 -3.66
CA GLU A 19 26.60 7.80 -4.94
C GLU A 19 25.20 8.44 -4.74
N GLU A 20 24.78 9.28 -5.68
CA GLU A 20 23.45 9.89 -5.68
C GLU A 20 22.39 8.87 -6.14
N THR A 21 21.97 7.98 -5.24
CA THR A 21 21.03 6.90 -5.54
C THR A 21 20.13 6.57 -4.35
N GLY A 22 19.17 5.66 -4.51
CA GLY A 22 18.20 5.32 -3.48
C GLY A 22 17.06 6.34 -3.47
N LEU A 23 16.64 6.80 -2.29
CA LEU A 23 15.54 7.76 -2.14
C LEU A 23 16.00 9.18 -2.44
N LEU A 24 15.61 9.71 -3.61
CA LEU A 24 16.00 11.04 -4.08
C LEU A 24 15.12 12.15 -3.48
N ALA A 25 13.82 11.90 -3.39
CA ALA A 25 12.85 12.86 -2.87
C ALA A 25 11.63 12.16 -2.27
N ALA A 26 11.01 12.81 -1.28
CA ALA A 26 9.79 12.32 -0.65
C ALA A 26 8.85 13.47 -0.29
N ASN A 27 7.55 13.22 -0.40
CA ASN A 27 6.50 14.11 0.06
C ASN A 27 5.50 13.31 0.88
N ILE A 28 5.33 13.69 2.14
CA ILE A 28 4.44 13.01 3.08
C ILE A 28 3.49 14.06 3.66
N GLY A 29 2.23 13.71 3.81
CA GLY A 29 1.25 14.60 4.42
C GLY A 29 0.12 13.83 5.08
N CYS A 30 -0.65 14.55 5.88
CA CYS A 30 -1.81 14.03 6.59
C CYS A 30 -2.97 15.02 6.48
N GLU A 31 -4.19 14.52 6.29
CA GLU A 31 -5.43 15.29 6.41
C GLU A 31 -6.31 14.71 7.52
N SER A 32 -6.80 15.60 8.38
CA SER A 32 -7.67 15.26 9.53
C SER A 32 -9.14 15.62 9.30
N ASP A 33 -9.48 16.14 8.12
CA ASP A 33 -10.86 16.53 7.74
C ASP A 33 -11.70 15.34 7.24
N ALA A 34 -11.10 14.16 7.19
CA ALA A 34 -11.64 13.02 6.48
C ALA A 34 -11.92 11.84 7.42
N LYS A 35 -12.31 12.18 8.66
CA LYS A 35 -12.26 11.27 9.81
C LYS A 35 -13.09 10.00 9.67
N TYR A 36 -14.09 10.05 8.80
CA TYR A 36 -15.12 9.03 8.61
C TYR A 36 -14.89 8.20 7.35
N ALA A 37 -13.86 8.47 6.55
CA ALA A 37 -13.75 7.80 5.26
C ALA A 37 -13.31 6.34 5.40
N ILE A 38 -12.36 6.06 6.30
CA ILE A 38 -11.90 4.71 6.63
C ILE A 38 -11.39 4.68 8.06
N GLN A 39 -12.04 3.92 8.94
CA GLN A 39 -11.68 3.88 10.35
C GLN A 39 -12.16 2.60 11.03
N ILE A 40 -11.34 2.04 11.92
CA ILE A 40 -11.81 1.09 12.94
C ILE A 40 -12.15 1.89 14.20
N THR A 41 -13.40 1.82 14.67
CA THR A 41 -13.95 2.72 15.70
C THR A 41 -14.08 2.08 17.07
N ASN A 42 -13.61 0.85 17.26
CA ASN A 42 -13.73 0.12 18.53
C ASN A 42 -12.52 -0.77 18.85
N LEU A 43 -11.34 -0.47 18.29
CA LEU A 43 -10.11 -1.22 18.49
C LEU A 43 -8.99 -0.32 19.05
N GLY A 44 -8.18 -0.86 19.96
CA GLY A 44 -7.08 -0.17 20.62
C GLY A 44 -7.31 0.07 22.11
N SER A 45 -6.38 0.75 22.77
CA SER A 45 -6.41 0.97 24.24
C SER A 45 -7.53 1.90 24.71
N ALA A 46 -8.20 2.61 23.78
CA ALA A 46 -9.33 3.48 24.08
C ALA A 46 -10.62 2.72 24.42
N TYR A 47 -10.66 1.40 24.21
CA TYR A 47 -11.87 0.59 24.35
C TYR A 47 -11.75 -0.42 25.49
N SER A 48 -12.88 -0.64 26.18
CA SER A 48 -12.94 -1.57 27.30
C SER A 48 -12.71 -3.00 26.82
N ARG A 49 -11.77 -3.70 27.46
CA ARG A 49 -11.58 -5.15 27.29
C ARG A 49 -12.54 -5.98 28.15
N MET A 50 -13.39 -5.32 28.92
CA MET A 50 -14.28 -5.95 29.92
C MET A 50 -15.70 -6.16 29.42
N THR A 51 -16.00 -5.78 28.17
CA THR A 51 -17.32 -5.98 27.53
C THR A 51 -17.19 -6.92 26.34
N ASP A 52 -18.23 -7.64 25.96
CA ASP A 52 -18.17 -8.53 24.78
C ASP A 52 -17.98 -7.77 23.45
N ASP A 53 -18.09 -6.43 23.46
CA ASP A 53 -17.92 -5.58 22.29
C ASP A 53 -16.53 -5.72 21.66
N PHE A 54 -15.48 -6.06 22.43
CA PHE A 54 -14.13 -6.28 21.87
C PHE A 54 -14.06 -7.48 20.91
N LEU A 55 -15.05 -8.38 20.94
CA LEU A 55 -15.13 -9.54 20.04
C LEU A 55 -15.50 -9.13 18.61
N TYR A 56 -16.04 -7.92 18.43
CA TYR A 56 -16.51 -7.40 17.16
C TYR A 56 -15.69 -6.16 16.79
N VAL A 57 -15.42 -5.99 15.49
CA VAL A 57 -14.71 -4.82 14.98
C VAL A 57 -15.69 -3.95 14.21
N ASP A 58 -15.93 -2.74 14.71
CA ASP A 58 -16.71 -1.71 14.05
C ASP A 58 -15.82 -1.01 13.05
N TRP A 59 -16.22 -1.12 11.78
CA TRP A 59 -15.44 -0.63 10.67
C TRP A 59 -16.28 0.30 9.82
N ASN A 60 -15.81 1.53 9.70
CA ASN A 60 -16.39 2.55 8.85
C ASN A 60 -15.58 2.64 7.56
N PHE A 61 -16.25 2.57 6.40
CA PHE A 61 -15.60 2.61 5.10
C PHE A 61 -16.49 3.26 4.04
N GLU A 62 -16.27 4.55 3.79
CA GLU A 62 -16.90 5.34 2.74
C GLU A 62 -16.04 5.29 1.46
N GLY A 63 -16.17 4.20 0.71
CA GLY A 63 -15.30 3.90 -0.43
C GLY A 63 -15.25 4.98 -1.52
N GLN A 64 -16.32 5.76 -1.72
CA GLN A 64 -16.32 6.87 -2.68
C GLN A 64 -15.45 8.04 -2.24
N GLU A 65 -15.50 8.39 -0.95
CA GLU A 65 -14.68 9.45 -0.38
C GLU A 65 -13.20 9.02 -0.35
N VAL A 66 -12.92 7.78 0.05
CA VAL A 66 -11.57 7.19 0.00
C VAL A 66 -11.02 7.25 -1.42
N PHE A 67 -11.81 6.83 -2.42
CA PHE A 67 -11.39 6.85 -3.82
C PHE A 67 -10.99 8.25 -4.28
N LYS A 68 -11.86 9.24 -4.06
CA LYS A 68 -11.65 10.63 -4.51
C LYS A 68 -10.42 11.25 -3.85
N ARG A 69 -10.26 11.04 -2.54
CA ARG A 69 -9.13 11.58 -1.76
C ARG A 69 -7.82 10.90 -2.13
N ALA A 70 -7.81 9.58 -2.24
CA ALA A 70 -6.63 8.80 -2.62
C ALA A 70 -6.07 9.25 -3.97
N VAL A 71 -6.90 9.33 -5.02
CA VAL A 71 -6.45 9.74 -6.37
C VAL A 71 -5.92 11.18 -6.35
N ARG A 72 -6.59 12.10 -5.65
CA ARG A 72 -6.16 13.50 -5.54
C ARG A 72 -4.81 13.61 -4.81
N ALA A 73 -4.72 13.05 -3.62
CA ALA A 73 -3.58 13.19 -2.73
C ALA A 73 -2.33 12.52 -3.32
N MET A 74 -2.46 11.30 -3.84
CA MET A 74 -1.34 10.61 -4.49
C MET A 74 -0.84 11.36 -5.72
N ALA A 75 -1.73 11.81 -6.61
CA ALA A 75 -1.32 12.55 -7.81
C ALA A 75 -0.61 13.87 -7.46
N GLN A 76 -1.10 14.58 -6.44
CA GLN A 76 -0.44 15.80 -5.95
C GLN A 76 0.93 15.50 -5.36
N ALA A 77 1.05 14.47 -4.51
CA ALA A 77 2.31 14.08 -3.90
C ALA A 77 3.35 13.65 -4.95
N CYS A 78 2.92 12.90 -5.97
CA CYS A 78 3.74 12.55 -7.12
C CYS A 78 4.29 13.79 -7.84
N GLY A 79 3.42 14.76 -8.15
CA GLY A 79 3.82 16.02 -8.77
C GLY A 79 4.86 16.79 -7.94
N ASN A 80 4.62 16.92 -6.63
CA ASN A 80 5.53 17.63 -5.72
C ASN A 80 6.93 16.99 -5.69
N VAL A 81 7.00 15.66 -5.65
CA VAL A 81 8.27 14.92 -5.62
C VAL A 81 9.05 15.09 -6.92
N LEU A 82 8.36 15.04 -8.06
CA LEU A 82 8.99 15.25 -9.37
C LEU A 82 9.48 16.69 -9.52
N GLU A 83 8.70 17.67 -9.08
CA GLU A 83 9.09 19.09 -9.08
C GLU A 83 10.35 19.37 -8.26
N GLN A 84 10.49 18.72 -7.08
CA GLN A 84 11.71 18.83 -6.25
C GLN A 84 12.98 18.39 -6.98
N GLN A 85 12.86 17.51 -7.96
CA GLN A 85 13.97 16.96 -8.75
C GLN A 85 14.06 17.58 -10.15
N GLY A 86 13.18 18.54 -10.48
CA GLY A 86 13.10 19.11 -11.82
C GLY A 86 12.70 18.11 -12.91
N LEU A 87 12.05 17.01 -12.51
CA LEU A 87 11.62 15.92 -13.40
C LEU A 87 10.14 16.06 -13.76
N SER A 88 9.75 15.37 -14.82
CA SER A 88 8.37 15.20 -15.23
C SER A 88 7.95 13.74 -15.12
N ILE A 89 6.65 13.48 -15.27
CA ILE A 89 6.13 12.11 -15.29
C ILE A 89 6.69 11.29 -16.47
N ALA A 90 7.16 11.95 -17.53
CA ALA A 90 7.78 11.28 -18.67
C ALA A 90 9.11 10.61 -18.29
N ASP A 91 9.80 11.14 -17.28
CA ASP A 91 11.11 10.68 -16.81
C ASP A 91 11.03 9.49 -15.82
N VAL A 92 9.83 9.02 -15.49
CA VAL A 92 9.58 7.95 -14.49
C VAL A 92 9.42 6.59 -15.16
N ASP A 93 10.39 5.69 -15.08
CA ASP A 93 10.29 4.37 -15.72
C ASP A 93 9.12 3.53 -15.23
N LEU A 94 8.83 3.56 -13.92
CA LEU A 94 7.77 2.75 -13.31
C LEU A 94 7.12 3.45 -12.11
N VAL A 95 5.81 3.34 -11.98
CA VAL A 95 5.08 3.71 -10.78
C VAL A 95 4.71 2.46 -9.98
N VAL A 96 5.05 2.46 -8.69
CA VAL A 96 4.70 1.39 -7.74
C VAL A 96 3.79 1.95 -6.64
N PRO A 97 2.47 1.97 -6.87
CA PRO A 97 1.53 2.55 -5.92
C PRO A 97 1.08 1.57 -4.84
N HIS A 98 0.46 2.09 -3.77
CA HIS A 98 -0.29 1.32 -2.78
C HIS A 98 -1.41 0.52 -3.44
N GLN A 99 -1.40 -0.80 -3.24
CA GLN A 99 -2.27 -1.75 -3.93
C GLN A 99 -3.66 -1.85 -3.27
N ALA A 100 -4.43 -0.75 -3.27
CA ALA A 100 -5.75 -0.71 -2.62
C ALA A 100 -6.87 -1.30 -3.47
N ASN A 101 -6.97 -0.86 -4.72
CA ASN A 101 -8.04 -1.23 -5.66
C ASN A 101 -7.60 -0.87 -7.08
N LYS A 102 -7.77 -1.78 -8.05
CA LYS A 102 -7.38 -1.52 -9.45
C LYS A 102 -7.97 -0.21 -9.99
N ARG A 103 -9.22 0.13 -9.67
CA ARG A 103 -9.86 1.36 -10.15
C ARG A 103 -9.17 2.63 -9.65
N ILE A 104 -8.62 2.61 -8.43
CA ILE A 104 -7.85 3.75 -7.89
C ILE A 104 -6.52 3.86 -8.66
N LEU A 105 -5.87 2.73 -8.94
CA LEU A 105 -4.61 2.70 -9.68
C LEU A 105 -4.79 3.20 -11.12
N ASP A 106 -5.82 2.72 -11.81
CA ASP A 106 -6.17 3.16 -13.17
C ASP A 106 -6.49 4.67 -13.20
N ALA A 107 -7.21 5.16 -12.20
CA ALA A 107 -7.54 6.59 -12.07
C ALA A 107 -6.31 7.44 -11.74
N LEU A 108 -5.38 6.95 -10.91
CA LEU A 108 -4.11 7.60 -10.63
C LEU A 108 -3.28 7.70 -11.91
N ALA A 109 -3.10 6.59 -12.64
CA ALA A 109 -2.35 6.54 -13.91
C ALA A 109 -2.87 7.60 -14.89
N LYS A 110 -4.20 7.62 -15.10
CA LYS A 110 -4.86 8.62 -15.95
C LYS A 110 -4.67 10.04 -15.44
N LYS A 111 -4.70 10.26 -14.12
CA LYS A 111 -4.58 11.59 -13.50
C LYS A 111 -3.18 12.17 -13.65
N VAL A 112 -2.14 11.34 -13.61
CA VAL A 112 -0.74 11.76 -13.78
C VAL A 112 -0.28 11.70 -15.25
N GLY A 113 -1.07 11.12 -16.15
CA GLY A 113 -0.78 11.07 -17.59
C GLY A 113 0.16 9.93 -17.97
N LEU A 114 0.05 8.78 -17.30
CA LEU A 114 0.82 7.58 -17.59
C LEU A 114 -0.01 6.53 -18.33
N ASP A 115 0.66 5.78 -19.19
CA ASP A 115 0.16 4.54 -19.75
C ASP A 115 0.06 3.46 -18.67
N GLU A 116 -0.94 2.58 -18.78
CA GLU A 116 -1.22 1.55 -17.77
C GLU A 116 -0.04 0.57 -17.56
N ASP A 117 0.81 0.37 -18.57
CA ASP A 117 1.96 -0.54 -18.52
C ASP A 117 3.14 0.00 -17.70
N ARG A 118 3.15 1.30 -17.41
CA ARG A 118 4.10 1.97 -16.50
C ARG A 118 3.64 2.00 -15.05
N VAL A 119 2.53 1.32 -14.72
CA VAL A 119 2.05 1.15 -13.35
C VAL A 119 2.12 -0.32 -12.97
N PHE A 120 2.87 -0.64 -11.91
CA PHE A 120 2.93 -2.01 -11.42
C PHE A 120 1.69 -2.37 -10.59
N ILE A 121 1.00 -3.44 -10.98
CA ILE A 121 -0.28 -3.85 -10.37
C ILE A 121 -0.25 -5.35 -10.03
N ASN A 122 -0.29 -5.67 -8.74
CA ASN A 122 -0.43 -7.04 -8.25
C ASN A 122 -1.54 -7.22 -7.20
N VAL A 123 -2.40 -6.21 -7.01
CA VAL A 123 -3.57 -6.27 -6.10
C VAL A 123 -4.48 -7.50 -6.36
N HIS A 124 -4.52 -8.02 -7.59
CA HIS A 124 -5.29 -9.21 -7.94
C HIS A 124 -4.72 -10.51 -7.36
N LYS A 125 -3.42 -10.53 -7.01
CA LYS A 125 -2.74 -11.69 -6.40
C LYS A 125 -2.93 -11.71 -4.88
N TYR A 126 -2.82 -10.55 -4.22
CA TYR A 126 -2.70 -10.44 -2.75
C TYR A 126 -3.81 -9.64 -2.06
N GLY A 127 -4.64 -8.90 -2.81
CA GLY A 127 -5.52 -7.88 -2.24
C GLY A 127 -4.73 -6.68 -1.69
N ASN A 128 -5.41 -5.86 -0.89
CA ASN A 128 -4.81 -4.76 -0.15
C ASN A 128 -4.13 -5.30 1.12
N THR A 129 -2.81 -5.26 1.16
CA THR A 129 -1.98 -5.72 2.29
C THR A 129 -1.44 -4.57 3.15
N SER A 130 -2.10 -3.40 3.09
CA SER A 130 -1.70 -2.18 3.82
C SER A 130 -0.24 -1.81 3.54
N ALA A 131 0.59 -1.66 4.58
CA ALA A 131 2.01 -1.37 4.48
C ALA A 131 2.82 -2.38 3.64
N GLY A 132 2.35 -3.63 3.53
CA GLY A 132 3.02 -4.66 2.73
C GLY A 132 2.91 -4.45 1.21
N THR A 133 2.00 -3.60 0.74
CA THR A 133 1.67 -3.48 -0.68
C THR A 133 2.82 -3.00 -1.56
N ILE A 134 3.46 -1.89 -1.20
CA ILE A 134 4.56 -1.29 -1.97
C ILE A 134 5.80 -2.19 -2.00
N PRO A 135 6.34 -2.69 -0.86
CA PRO A 135 7.55 -3.50 -0.90
C PRO A 135 7.35 -4.86 -1.58
N VAL A 136 6.16 -5.46 -1.50
CA VAL A 136 5.82 -6.67 -2.27
C VAL A 136 5.75 -6.36 -3.77
N ALA A 137 5.08 -5.28 -4.15
CA ALA A 137 4.99 -4.83 -5.54
C ALA A 137 6.36 -4.50 -6.14
N LEU A 138 7.22 -3.80 -5.38
CA LEU A 138 8.58 -3.47 -5.78
C LEU A 138 9.42 -4.72 -6.01
N THR A 139 9.32 -5.70 -5.11
CA THR A 139 9.99 -6.99 -5.22
C THR A 139 9.59 -7.72 -6.50
N GLU A 140 8.29 -7.87 -6.75
CA GLU A 140 7.82 -8.56 -7.96
C GLU A 140 8.18 -7.79 -9.24
N ALA A 141 8.18 -6.46 -9.21
CA ALA A 141 8.60 -5.65 -10.35
C ALA A 141 10.09 -5.90 -10.71
N LEU A 142 10.95 -6.10 -9.71
CA LEU A 142 12.34 -6.49 -9.92
C LEU A 142 12.46 -7.90 -10.50
N GLU A 143 11.74 -8.88 -9.93
CA GLU A 143 11.72 -10.27 -10.43
C GLU A 143 11.20 -10.37 -11.87
N GLU A 144 10.24 -9.52 -12.23
CA GLU A 144 9.66 -9.43 -13.57
C GLU A 144 10.50 -8.55 -14.53
N ASN A 145 11.67 -8.06 -14.11
CA ASN A 145 12.57 -7.20 -14.90
C ASN A 145 11.88 -5.94 -15.44
N LYS A 146 10.92 -5.40 -14.70
CA LYS A 146 10.20 -4.16 -15.04
C LYS A 146 11.00 -2.90 -14.73
N ILE A 147 11.98 -3.02 -13.84
CA ILE A 147 12.84 -1.91 -13.42
C ILE A 147 14.23 -2.16 -13.99
N LYS A 148 14.77 -1.14 -14.65
CA LYS A 148 16.14 -1.16 -15.18
C LYS A 148 17.10 -0.53 -14.15
N PRO A 149 18.39 -0.92 -14.14
CA PRO A 149 19.40 -0.22 -13.36
C PRO A 149 19.44 1.27 -13.73
N GLY A 150 19.48 2.14 -12.72
CA GLY A 150 19.42 3.60 -12.89
C GLY A 150 18.05 4.13 -13.29
N GLY A 151 17.01 3.28 -13.27
CA GLY A 151 15.64 3.69 -13.58
C GLY A 151 15.00 4.43 -12.41
N HIS A 152 14.16 5.40 -12.74
CA HIS A 152 13.35 6.15 -11.79
C HIS A 152 12.07 5.39 -11.46
N VAL A 153 11.88 5.07 -10.17
CA VAL A 153 10.66 4.46 -9.66
C VAL A 153 9.94 5.45 -8.75
N LEU A 154 8.69 5.75 -9.10
CA LEU A 154 7.84 6.63 -8.31
C LEU A 154 6.86 5.79 -7.48
N MET A 155 6.92 5.94 -6.16
CA MET A 155 6.01 5.30 -5.24
C MET A 155 4.93 6.27 -4.82
N ALA A 156 3.70 5.79 -4.66
CA ALA A 156 2.57 6.60 -4.20
C ALA A 156 1.69 5.81 -3.24
N SER A 157 1.32 6.38 -2.11
CA SER A 157 0.51 5.72 -1.08
C SER A 157 -0.55 6.65 -0.52
N PHE A 158 -1.66 6.06 -0.09
CA PHE A 158 -2.72 6.71 0.65
C PHE A 158 -3.41 5.71 1.57
N GLY A 159 -3.68 6.09 2.81
CA GLY A 159 -4.40 5.23 3.75
C GLY A 159 -4.74 5.91 5.08
N PRO A 160 -5.48 5.22 5.95
CA PRO A 160 -5.70 5.66 7.32
C PRO A 160 -4.39 5.61 8.13
N ASP A 161 -4.26 6.49 9.10
CA ASP A 161 -3.22 6.43 10.13
C ASP A 161 -3.87 6.41 11.53
N LEU A 162 -3.90 7.56 12.23
CA LEU A 162 -4.61 7.69 13.49
C LEU A 162 -6.14 7.77 13.30
N PRO A 163 -6.94 7.55 14.37
CA PRO A 163 -8.37 7.75 14.34
C PRO A 163 -8.76 9.13 13.79
N GLY A 164 -9.22 9.13 12.55
CA GLY A 164 -9.67 10.31 11.84
C GLY A 164 -8.65 10.98 10.92
N GLU A 165 -7.46 10.41 10.79
CA GLU A 165 -6.37 10.94 9.99
C GLU A 165 -6.10 10.05 8.77
N GLN A 166 -5.90 10.68 7.61
CA GLN A 166 -5.51 10.02 6.37
C GLN A 166 -4.17 10.55 5.91
N VAL A 167 -3.24 9.64 5.68
CA VAL A 167 -1.87 9.94 5.28
C VAL A 167 -1.71 9.63 3.80
N TRP A 168 -0.97 10.49 3.11
CA TRP A 168 -0.43 10.21 1.78
C TRP A 168 1.08 10.32 1.78
N LEU A 169 1.69 9.59 0.86
CA LEU A 169 3.12 9.60 0.65
C LEU A 169 3.40 9.45 -0.85
N SER A 170 4.39 10.18 -1.34
CA SER A 170 5.07 9.86 -2.58
C SER A 170 6.56 9.84 -2.34
N GLY A 171 7.28 8.97 -3.04
CA GLY A 171 8.74 8.91 -2.99
C GLY A 171 9.29 8.58 -4.37
N LEU A 172 10.33 9.29 -4.80
CA LEU A 172 11.07 8.97 -6.01
C LEU A 172 12.36 8.27 -5.60
N ILE A 173 12.56 7.08 -6.13
CA ILE A 173 13.80 6.34 -5.96
C ILE A 173 14.50 6.15 -7.30
N GLU A 174 15.82 6.20 -7.27
CA GLU A 174 16.65 5.64 -8.33
C GLU A 174 17.23 4.32 -7.82
N LEU A 175 17.04 3.24 -8.58
CA LEU A 175 17.52 1.92 -8.19
C LEU A 175 18.85 1.61 -8.85
N HIS A 176 19.92 1.64 -8.06
CA HIS A 176 21.18 1.02 -8.42
C HIS A 176 21.11 -0.50 -8.18
N LEU A 177 20.84 -1.27 -9.23
CA LEU A 177 20.85 -2.72 -9.14
C LEU A 177 22.28 -3.24 -9.14
N SER A 178 22.73 -3.81 -8.02
CA SER A 178 24.00 -4.54 -7.99
C SER A 178 23.93 -5.71 -8.97
N SER A 179 25.11 -6.16 -9.46
CA SER A 179 25.26 -7.27 -10.39
C SER A 179 24.72 -8.62 -9.88
N ASN A 180 24.19 -8.69 -8.65
CA ASN A 180 23.54 -9.86 -8.09
C ASN A 180 22.17 -9.51 -7.46
N PRO A 181 21.11 -9.34 -8.27
CA PRO A 181 19.79 -8.86 -7.84
C PRO A 181 19.01 -9.85 -6.94
N THR A 182 19.57 -11.02 -6.64
CA THR A 182 18.85 -12.17 -6.06
C THR A 182 18.78 -12.24 -4.53
N ARG A 183 19.21 -11.21 -3.79
CA ARG A 183 19.02 -11.18 -2.32
C ARG A 183 17.76 -10.42 -1.90
N VAL A 184 16.68 -10.54 -2.66
CA VAL A 184 15.35 -10.26 -2.11
C VAL A 184 14.91 -11.51 -1.35
N CYS A 185 15.11 -11.53 -0.04
CA CYS A 185 14.68 -12.63 0.80
C CYS A 185 13.17 -12.52 1.04
N LEU A 186 12.39 -13.06 0.10
CA LEU A 186 10.94 -13.21 0.23
C LEU A 186 10.65 -14.29 1.29
N LEU A 187 10.55 -13.89 2.56
CA LEU A 187 9.85 -14.69 3.56
C LEU A 187 8.33 -14.47 3.42
N ALA A 188 7.80 -14.76 2.22
CA ALA A 188 6.36 -14.88 2.04
C ALA A 188 5.92 -16.22 2.64
N THR A 189 5.51 -16.19 3.90
CA THR A 189 4.79 -17.32 4.48
C THR A 189 3.44 -17.45 3.76
N ARG A 190 3.39 -18.23 2.67
CA ARG A 190 2.13 -18.68 2.06
C ARG A 190 1.38 -19.50 3.12
N LEU A 191 0.51 -18.87 3.88
CA LEU A 191 -0.46 -19.56 4.73
C LEU A 191 -1.31 -20.44 3.80
N ARG A 192 -1.09 -21.76 3.83
CA ARG A 192 -1.84 -22.73 3.03
C ARG A 192 -3.35 -22.48 3.18
N LEU A 193 -4.03 -22.24 2.06
CA LEU A 193 -5.48 -21.97 1.94
C LEU A 193 -6.40 -22.92 2.75
N LYS A 194 -5.95 -24.16 3.02
CA LYS A 194 -6.70 -25.12 3.86
C LYS A 194 -6.80 -24.70 5.33
N SER A 195 -5.76 -24.07 5.88
CA SER A 195 -5.74 -23.55 7.26
C SER A 195 -6.64 -22.30 7.39
N LEU A 196 -6.62 -21.43 6.37
CA LEU A 196 -7.44 -20.22 6.36
C LEU A 196 -8.95 -20.54 6.31
N LYS A 197 -9.38 -21.50 5.50
CA LYS A 197 -10.81 -21.91 5.44
C LYS A 197 -11.35 -22.38 6.79
N ASN A 198 -10.56 -23.14 7.55
CA ASN A 198 -10.97 -23.62 8.87
C ASN A 198 -11.01 -22.47 9.89
N LYS A 199 -10.00 -21.59 9.91
CA LYS A 199 -9.98 -20.38 10.75
C LYS A 199 -11.15 -19.44 10.44
N LEU A 200 -11.43 -19.22 9.15
CA LEU A 200 -12.57 -18.41 8.69
C LEU A 200 -13.91 -19.08 9.02
N SER A 201 -14.00 -20.42 9.01
CA SER A 201 -15.22 -21.15 9.36
C SER A 201 -15.58 -21.07 10.84
N ALA A 202 -14.58 -21.03 11.73
CA ALA A 202 -14.77 -20.84 13.17
C ALA A 202 -15.28 -19.42 13.45
N ALA A 203 -14.61 -18.41 12.92
CA ALA A 203 -15.04 -17.01 12.97
C ALA A 203 -16.46 -16.79 12.41
N ARG A 204 -16.83 -17.48 11.33
CA ARG A 204 -18.17 -17.38 10.71
C ARG A 204 -19.31 -17.92 11.60
N LYS A 205 -19.02 -18.92 12.43
CA LYS A 205 -20.03 -19.56 13.30
C LYS A 205 -20.43 -18.67 14.47
N GLU A 206 -19.51 -17.86 14.98
CA GLU A 206 -19.76 -16.95 16.09
C GLU A 206 -20.47 -15.66 15.65
N LEU A 207 -20.21 -15.17 14.44
CA LEU A 207 -20.61 -13.82 14.04
C LEU A 207 -22.07 -13.63 13.56
N LYS A 208 -22.84 -14.67 13.17
CA LYS A 208 -24.21 -14.57 12.56
C LYS A 208 -24.42 -13.46 11.49
N GLN A 209 -23.35 -12.82 11.01
CA GLN A 209 -23.25 -11.67 10.10
C GLN A 209 -21.89 -11.76 9.35
N PRO A 210 -21.70 -11.08 8.19
CA PRO A 210 -20.56 -11.32 7.30
C PRO A 210 -19.18 -10.94 7.90
N LEU A 211 -18.22 -11.84 7.69
CA LEU A 211 -16.85 -11.87 8.25
C LEU A 211 -15.98 -10.62 8.05
N SER A 212 -15.29 -10.23 9.13
CA SER A 212 -14.21 -9.24 9.20
C SER A 212 -13.16 -9.66 10.25
N PHE A 213 -11.92 -9.94 9.84
CA PHE A 213 -10.74 -10.11 10.72
C PHE A 213 -9.46 -9.61 10.04
N TYR A 214 -8.52 -9.03 10.82
CA TYR A 214 -7.24 -8.40 10.40
C TYR A 214 -6.02 -9.04 11.08
N CYS A 215 -4.88 -9.04 10.39
CA CYS A 215 -3.53 -9.19 10.96
C CYS A 215 -2.82 -7.83 10.87
N ILE A 216 -2.32 -7.31 12.00
CA ILE A 216 -1.51 -6.09 12.06
C ILE A 216 -0.06 -6.50 11.78
N MET A 217 0.54 -5.98 10.72
CA MET A 217 1.99 -5.91 10.58
C MET A 217 2.41 -4.44 10.60
N LEU A 218 3.33 -4.14 11.52
CA LEU A 218 4.08 -2.89 11.61
C LEU A 218 4.88 -2.64 10.33
#